data_AF-A0A9D1KRE6-F1
#
_entry.id   AF-A0A9D1KRE6-F1
#
_cell.length_a   1.000
_cell.length_b   1.000
_cell.length_c   1.000
_cell.angle_alpha   90.00
_cell.angle_beta   90.00
_cell.angle_gamma   90.00
#
_symmetry.space_group_name_H-M   'P 1'
#
loop_
_entity.id
_entity.type
_entity.pdbx_description
1 polymer ?
#
loop_
_entity_poly.entity_id
_entity_poly.type
_entity_poly.pdbx_seq_one_letter_code
_entity_poly.pdbx_strand_id
1 'polypeptide(L)'
;MEILDIVDEEGAPTGETVERKKAHTLGIRHRTSHVWIARIKDGRLQVLLQKRSDQKDSYPGCYDISSAGHIPAGVDFIPSALRELKEELGVDAAPEQLHLCGQRRFSYKGVFHGQDFWDNQVSNVYLLWMDRDEASFSLQ
;
A
#
# COMPACT_ATOMS: atom_id res chain seq x y z
N MET A 1 -2.29 17.49 0.79
CA MET A 1 -3.65 16.99 0.51
C MET A 1 -3.51 15.98 -0.61
N GLU A 2 -3.92 14.74 -0.38
CA GLU A 2 -3.77 13.65 -1.35
C GLU A 2 -5.11 13.40 -2.06
N ILE A 3 -5.07 13.31 -3.39
CA ILE A 3 -6.23 13.11 -4.26
C ILE A 3 -6.12 11.73 -4.91
N LEU A 4 -7.21 10.96 -4.88
CA LEU A 4 -7.31 9.59 -5.37
C LEU A 4 -8.35 9.50 -6.49
N ASP A 5 -8.16 8.57 -7.42
CA ASP A 5 -9.22 8.21 -8.37
C ASP A 5 -10.35 7.46 -7.64
N ILE A 6 -11.59 7.80 -7.97
CA ILE A 6 -12.75 6.96 -7.66
C ILE A 6 -12.78 5.83 -8.68
N VAL A 7 -12.87 4.59 -8.20
CA VAL A 7 -12.83 3.41 -9.07
C VAL A 7 -14.06 2.52 -8.93
N ASP A 8 -14.35 1.78 -10.00
CA ASP A 8 -15.38 0.75 -10.02
C ASP A 8 -14.95 -0.52 -9.24
N GLU A 9 -15.72 -1.61 -9.37
CA GLU A 9 -15.47 -2.86 -8.66
C GLU A 9 -14.21 -3.59 -9.17
N GLU A 10 -13.79 -3.32 -10.40
CA GLU A 10 -12.61 -3.86 -11.06
C GLU A 10 -11.35 -3.02 -10.81
N GLY A 11 -11.53 -1.84 -10.19
CA GLY A 11 -10.45 -0.89 -9.95
C GLY A 11 -10.16 -0.01 -11.17
N ALA A 12 -11.04 0.06 -12.17
CA ALA A 12 -10.88 0.99 -13.27
C ALA A 12 -11.31 2.41 -12.84
N PRO A 13 -10.53 3.45 -13.16
CA PRO A 13 -10.91 4.84 -12.88
C PRO A 13 -12.22 5.23 -13.56
N THR A 14 -13.11 5.85 -12.79
CA THR A 14 -14.40 6.36 -13.28
C THR A 14 -14.29 7.71 -14.00
N GLY A 15 -13.14 8.38 -13.88
CA GLY A 15 -12.92 9.77 -14.31
C GLY A 15 -13.18 10.81 -13.23
N GLU A 16 -13.75 10.40 -12.08
CA GLU A 16 -13.93 11.25 -10.90
C GLU A 16 -12.80 11.06 -9.89
N THR A 17 -12.54 12.09 -9.07
CA THR A 17 -11.50 12.07 -8.03
C THR A 17 -12.04 12.50 -6.68
N VAL A 18 -11.33 12.12 -5.62
CA VAL A 18 -11.73 12.41 -4.24
C VAL A 18 -10.50 12.63 -3.35
N GLU A 19 -10.62 13.52 -2.36
CA GLU A 19 -9.61 13.63 -1.30
C GLU A 19 -9.55 12.35 -0.45
N ARG A 20 -8.35 11.86 -0.13
CA ARG A 20 -8.14 10.66 0.70
C ARG A 20 -8.97 10.64 1.98
N LYS A 21 -9.04 11.76 2.70
CA LYS A 21 -9.83 11.85 3.94
C LYS A 21 -11.32 11.64 3.68
N LYS A 22 -11.86 12.25 2.62
CA LYS A 22 -13.25 12.09 2.21
C LYS A 22 -13.52 10.68 1.72
N ALA A 23 -12.56 10.06 1.03
CA ALA A 23 -12.67 8.66 0.61
C ALA A 23 -12.85 7.72 1.81
N HIS A 24 -12.01 7.84 2.83
CA HIS A 24 -12.13 7.03 4.05
C HIS A 24 -13.35 7.41 4.92
N THR A 25 -13.83 8.65 4.87
CA THR A 25 -15.03 9.05 5.63
C THR A 25 -16.30 8.45 5.00
N LEU A 26 -16.37 8.44 3.66
CA LEU A 26 -17.57 8.04 2.92
C LEU A 26 -17.52 6.62 2.36
N GLY A 27 -16.40 5.90 2.52
CA GLY A 27 -16.20 4.57 1.95
C GLY A 27 -16.08 4.54 0.43
N ILE A 28 -15.61 5.65 -0.15
CA ILE A 28 -15.46 5.76 -1.61
C ILE A 28 -14.31 4.85 -2.03
N ARG A 29 -14.60 3.97 -2.98
CA ARG A 29 -13.65 2.98 -3.45
C ARG A 29 -12.50 3.66 -4.19
N HIS A 30 -11.30 3.28 -3.82
CA HIS A 30 -10.06 3.82 -4.36
C HIS A 30 -9.01 2.71 -4.49
N ARG A 31 -7.88 3.01 -5.13
CA ARG A 31 -6.81 2.03 -5.37
C ARG A 31 -5.66 2.17 -4.39
N THR A 32 -5.05 1.04 -4.07
CA THR A 32 -3.77 0.97 -3.34
C THR A 32 -2.82 0.01 -4.06
N SER A 33 -1.53 0.11 -3.75
CA SER A 33 -0.52 -0.86 -4.20
C SER A 33 0.17 -1.46 -2.99
N HIS A 34 0.29 -2.79 -2.96
CA HIS A 34 0.93 -3.53 -1.87
C HIS A 34 2.15 -4.26 -2.42
N VAL A 35 3.32 -4.06 -1.80
CA VAL A 35 4.53 -4.82 -2.12
C VAL A 35 4.96 -5.62 -0.90
N TRP A 36 5.00 -6.94 -1.08
CA TRP A 36 5.62 -7.87 -0.15
C TRP A 36 7.06 -8.10 -0.56
N ILE A 37 7.99 -7.86 0.35
CA ILE A 37 9.41 -8.15 0.16
C ILE A 37 9.72 -9.50 0.81
N ALA A 38 10.26 -10.41 0.02
CA ALA A 38 10.66 -11.74 0.48
C ALA A 38 12.13 -12.04 0.18
N ARG A 39 12.73 -12.87 1.03
CA ARG A 39 14.07 -13.45 0.82
C ARG A 39 14.10 -14.90 1.25
N ILE A 40 15.07 -15.64 0.73
CA ILE A 40 15.48 -16.94 1.26
C ILE A 40 16.77 -16.72 2.06
N LYS A 41 16.71 -16.89 3.37
CA LYS A 41 17.88 -16.78 4.27
C LYS A 41 17.96 -18.03 5.14
N ASP A 42 19.15 -18.64 5.20
CA ASP A 42 19.39 -19.91 5.91
C ASP A 42 18.41 -21.03 5.50
N GLY A 43 18.10 -21.10 4.19
CA GLY A 43 17.18 -22.10 3.63
C GLY A 43 15.70 -21.89 3.99
N ARG A 44 15.33 -20.75 4.57
CA ARG A 44 13.95 -20.43 4.97
C ARG A 44 13.42 -19.21 4.24
N LEU A 45 12.14 -19.25 3.89
CA LEU A 45 11.41 -18.08 3.42
C LEU A 45 11.23 -17.10 4.57
N GLN A 46 11.65 -15.86 4.36
CA GLN A 46 11.40 -14.75 5.25
C GLN A 46 10.64 -13.67 4.48
N VAL A 47 9.69 -13.02 5.15
CA VAL A 47 8.91 -11.90 4.63
C VAL A 47 9.18 -10.70 5.53
N LEU A 48 9.52 -9.57 4.92
CA LEU A 48 9.71 -8.32 5.66
C LEU A 48 8.35 -7.76 6.05
N LEU A 49 8.15 -7.46 7.33
CA LEU A 49 6.98 -6.72 7.81
C LEU A 49 7.42 -5.33 8.23
N GLN A 50 6.59 -4.32 7.93
CA GLN A 50 6.82 -2.97 8.42
C GLN A 50 6.06 -2.79 9.74
N LYS A 51 6.66 -2.12 10.72
CA LYS A 51 5.93 -1.65 11.89
C LYS A 51 5.46 -0.22 11.63
N ARG A 52 4.15 0.02 11.68
CA ARG A 52 3.55 1.33 11.41
C ARG A 52 3.96 2.35 12.47
N SER A 53 4.24 3.58 12.03
CA SER A 53 4.44 4.72 12.93
C SER A 53 3.22 4.93 13.84
N ASP A 54 3.47 5.33 15.08
CA ASP A 54 2.41 5.68 16.04
C ASP A 54 1.57 6.90 15.60
N GLN A 55 2.03 7.64 14.58
CA GLN A 55 1.36 8.81 14.02
C GLN A 55 0.39 8.48 12.87
N LYS A 56 0.25 7.20 12.46
CA LYS A 56 -0.66 6.82 11.37
C LYS A 56 -2.13 6.96 11.83
N ASP A 57 -2.97 7.48 10.94
CA ASP A 57 -4.42 7.67 11.16
C ASP A 57 -5.17 6.37 11.53
N SER A 58 -4.65 5.23 11.09
CA SER A 58 -5.21 3.90 11.33
C SER A 58 -4.12 2.90 11.69
N TYR A 59 -4.43 2.00 12.63
CA TYR A 59 -3.55 0.95 13.14
C TYR A 59 -2.13 1.42 13.54
N PRO A 60 -1.99 2.47 14.38
CA PRO A 60 -0.68 2.91 14.86
C PRO A 60 0.04 1.79 15.64
N GLY A 61 1.34 1.61 15.40
CA GLY A 61 2.18 0.63 16.09
C GLY A 61 1.99 -0.84 15.69
N CYS A 62 1.04 -1.14 14.79
CA CYS A 62 0.79 -2.49 14.29
C CYS A 62 1.81 -2.90 13.20
N TYR A 63 1.98 -4.21 13.01
CA TYR A 63 2.70 -4.74 11.85
C TYR A 63 1.83 -4.69 10.59
N ASP A 64 2.45 -4.41 9.46
CA ASP A 64 1.83 -4.22 8.15
C ASP A 64 2.66 -4.87 7.05
N ILE A 65 2.13 -4.82 5.82
CA ILE A 65 2.80 -5.15 4.57
C ILE A 65 4.16 -4.42 4.49
N SER A 66 5.13 -4.99 3.75
CA SER A 66 6.48 -4.41 3.65
C SER A 66 6.45 -2.95 3.19
N SER A 67 5.70 -2.67 2.12
CA SER A 67 5.35 -1.30 1.71
C SER A 67 3.95 -1.29 1.09
N ALA A 68 3.13 -0.31 1.48
CA ALA A 68 1.77 -0.19 1.02
C ALA A 68 1.29 1.26 1.04
N GLY A 69 0.70 1.70 -0.07
CA GLY A 69 0.25 3.08 -0.19
C GLY A 69 -0.90 3.28 -1.15
N HIS A 70 -1.49 4.46 -1.02
CA HIS A 70 -2.55 4.97 -1.88
C HIS A 70 -2.00 5.30 -3.28
N ILE A 71 -2.83 5.11 -4.31
CA ILE A 71 -2.48 5.49 -5.68
C ILE A 71 -3.04 6.89 -5.94
N PRO A 72 -2.18 7.90 -6.18
CA PRO A 72 -2.64 9.24 -6.52
C PRO A 72 -3.47 9.24 -7.81
N ALA A 73 -4.41 10.18 -7.92
CA ALA A 73 -5.25 10.31 -9.09
C ALA A 73 -4.43 10.45 -10.39
N GLY A 74 -4.83 9.71 -11.42
CA GLY A 74 -4.14 9.67 -12.71
C GLY A 74 -2.83 8.86 -12.74
N VAL A 75 -2.41 8.27 -11.61
CA VAL A 75 -1.24 7.39 -11.54
C VAL A 75 -1.69 5.93 -11.61
N ASP A 76 -0.81 5.05 -12.09
CA ASP A 76 -1.07 3.61 -12.15
C ASP A 76 -0.37 2.83 -11.01
N PHE A 77 -0.67 1.54 -10.90
CA PHE A 77 -0.22 0.69 -9.79
C PHE A 77 1.31 0.55 -9.68
N ILE A 78 2.01 0.27 -10.79
CA ILE A 78 3.47 0.06 -10.75
C ILE A 78 4.23 1.33 -10.35
N PRO A 79 4.00 2.51 -10.97
CA PRO A 79 4.68 3.73 -10.54
C PRO A 79 4.45 4.07 -9.07
N SER A 80 3.22 3.85 -8.56
CA SER A 80 2.90 4.07 -7.15
C SER A 80 3.63 3.08 -6.24
N ALA A 81 3.65 1.79 -6.58
CA ALA A 81 4.37 0.78 -5.81
C ALA A 81 5.88 1.08 -5.70
N LEU A 82 6.50 1.52 -6.80
CA LEU A 82 7.92 1.90 -6.82
C LEU A 82 8.20 3.17 -6.01
N ARG A 83 7.31 4.16 -6.09
CA ARG A 83 7.39 5.38 -5.28
C ARG A 83 7.32 5.05 -3.79
N GLU A 84 6.32 4.28 -3.35
CA GLU A 84 6.13 3.92 -1.94
C GLU A 84 7.32 3.09 -1.41
N LEU A 85 7.83 2.12 -2.19
CA LEU A 85 9.06 1.39 -1.83
C LEU A 85 10.25 2.33 -1.59
N LYS A 86 10.40 3.35 -2.43
CA LYS A 86 11.49 4.31 -2.31
C LYS A 86 11.31 5.21 -1.09
N GLU A 87 10.10 5.73 -0.89
CA GLU A 87 9.77 6.66 0.19
C GLU A 87 9.79 5.98 1.57
N GLU A 88 9.19 4.80 1.70
CA GLU A 88 9.01 4.12 3.00
C GLU A 88 10.22 3.28 3.43
N LEU A 89 10.98 2.75 2.46
CA LEU A 89 12.04 1.76 2.72
C LEU A 89 13.40 2.10 2.09
N GLY A 90 13.49 3.17 1.29
CA GLY A 90 14.71 3.51 0.56
C GLY A 90 15.09 2.45 -0.48
N VAL A 91 14.10 1.78 -1.08
CA VAL A 91 14.30 0.73 -2.08
C VAL A 91 14.12 1.29 -3.48
N ASP A 92 15.17 1.20 -4.30
CA ASP A 92 15.07 1.38 -5.76
C ASP A 92 14.84 0.02 -6.42
N ALA A 93 13.72 -0.13 -7.13
CA ALA A 93 13.39 -1.32 -7.89
C ALA A 93 12.92 -0.92 -9.31
N ALA A 94 13.10 -1.83 -10.27
CA ALA A 94 12.56 -1.70 -11.61
C ALA A 94 11.17 -2.36 -11.70
N PRO A 95 10.28 -1.89 -12.59
CA PRO A 95 8.96 -2.49 -12.83
C PRO A 95 8.98 -4.01 -12.99
N GLU A 96 9.97 -4.54 -13.70
CA GLU A 96 10.09 -5.95 -14.06
C GLU A 96 10.43 -6.84 -12.86
N GLN A 97 10.88 -6.25 -11.75
CA GLN A 97 11.15 -6.96 -10.50
C GLN A 97 9.90 -7.16 -9.65
N LEU A 98 8.81 -6.44 -9.94
CA LEU A 98 7.54 -6.57 -9.24
C LEU A 98 6.71 -7.70 -9.84
N HIS A 99 6.65 -8.83 -9.15
CA HIS A 99 5.83 -9.96 -9.57
C HIS A 99 4.39 -9.75 -9.13
N LEU A 100 3.47 -9.51 -10.08
CA LEU A 100 2.05 -9.41 -9.78
C LEU A 100 1.52 -10.75 -9.26
N CYS A 101 1.06 -10.78 -8.01
CA CYS A 101 0.44 -11.94 -7.38
C CYS A 101 -1.08 -11.95 -7.54
N GLY A 102 -1.67 -10.83 -7.93
CA GLY A 102 -3.10 -10.69 -8.18
C GLY A 102 -3.67 -9.38 -7.64
N GLN A 103 -4.99 -9.25 -7.73
CA GLN A 103 -5.73 -8.10 -7.27
C GLN A 103 -6.65 -8.49 -6.11
N ARG A 104 -6.61 -7.71 -5.03
CA ARG A 104 -7.41 -7.91 -3.82
C ARG A 104 -8.46 -6.81 -3.72
N ARG A 105 -9.69 -7.19 -3.37
CA ARG A 105 -10.77 -6.27 -3.01
C ARG A 105 -11.01 -6.38 -1.52
N PHE A 106 -11.12 -5.23 -0.84
CA PHE A 106 -11.28 -5.21 0.61
C PHE A 106 -12.14 -4.05 1.05
N SER A 107 -13.00 -4.32 2.03
CA SER A 107 -13.82 -3.32 2.67
C SER A 107 -13.81 -3.54 4.17
N TYR A 108 -13.52 -2.50 4.93
CA TYR A 108 -13.52 -2.51 6.39
C TYR A 108 -14.11 -1.22 6.93
N LYS A 109 -14.94 -1.35 7.96
CA LYS A 109 -15.50 -0.23 8.72
C LYS A 109 -15.03 -0.33 10.17
N GLY A 110 -14.54 0.78 10.70
CA GLY A 110 -14.11 0.90 12.08
C GLY A 110 -14.13 2.35 12.53
N VAL A 111 -13.62 2.57 13.74
CA VAL A 111 -13.47 3.90 14.33
C VAL A 111 -12.02 4.04 14.78
N PHE A 112 -11.34 5.09 14.30
CA PHE A 112 -9.98 5.44 14.73
C PHE A 112 -9.96 6.87 15.24
N HIS A 113 -9.32 7.09 16.39
CA HIS A 113 -9.24 8.40 17.04
C HIS A 113 -10.63 9.09 17.22
N GLY A 114 -11.68 8.29 17.44
CA GLY A 114 -13.07 8.79 17.59
C GLY A 114 -13.76 9.22 16.29
N GLN A 115 -13.17 8.95 15.13
CA GLN A 115 -13.74 9.24 13.82
C GLN A 115 -14.05 7.95 13.06
N ASP A 116 -15.18 7.93 12.36
CA ASP A 116 -15.54 6.84 11.47
C ASP A 116 -14.51 6.70 10.35
N PHE A 117 -14.15 5.45 10.06
CA PHE A 117 -13.21 5.10 9.02
C PHE A 117 -13.76 3.92 8.22
N TRP A 118 -13.95 4.13 6.93
CA TRP A 118 -14.35 3.13 5.97
C TRP A 118 -13.28 3.00 4.89
N ASP A 119 -12.52 1.92 5.00
CA ASP A 119 -11.56 1.52 4.00
C ASP A 119 -12.24 0.70 2.91
N ASN A 120 -12.13 1.09 1.65
CA ASN A 120 -12.73 0.38 0.51
C ASN A 120 -11.73 0.40 -0.65
N GLN A 121 -10.96 -0.68 -0.77
CA GLN A 121 -9.78 -0.72 -1.60
C GLN A 121 -9.87 -1.77 -2.70
N VAL A 122 -9.30 -1.42 -3.85
CA VAL A 122 -8.82 -2.36 -4.86
C VAL A 122 -7.30 -2.27 -4.90
N SER A 123 -6.63 -3.34 -4.50
CA SER A 123 -5.17 -3.38 -4.34
C SER A 123 -4.52 -4.36 -5.30
N ASN A 124 -3.56 -3.91 -6.10
CA ASN A 124 -2.64 -4.86 -6.74
C ASN A 124 -1.59 -5.29 -5.72
N VAL A 125 -1.37 -6.60 -5.63
CA VAL A 125 -0.43 -7.22 -4.73
C VAL A 125 0.78 -7.70 -5.53
N TYR A 126 1.94 -7.19 -5.16
CA TYR A 126 3.22 -7.53 -5.78
C TYR A 126 4.11 -8.26 -4.79
N LEU A 127 4.93 -9.18 -5.31
CA LEU A 127 6.05 -9.79 -4.61
C LEU A 127 7.36 -9.23 -5.20
N LEU A 128 8.26 -8.79 -4.34
CA LEU A 128 9.62 -8.39 -4.66
C LEU A 128 10.59 -9.33 -3.95
N TRP A 129 11.38 -10.07 -4.71
CA TRP A 129 12.49 -10.83 -4.16
C TRP A 129 13.68 -9.91 -3.94
N MET A 130 14.12 -9.78 -2.69
CA MET A 130 15.24 -8.93 -2.32
C MET A 130 16.00 -9.51 -1.13
N ASP A 131 17.19 -10.02 -1.41
CA ASP A 131 18.10 -10.47 -0.35
C ASP A 131 18.84 -9.26 0.24
N ARG A 132 18.21 -8.65 1.25
CA ARG A 132 18.72 -7.47 1.96
C ARG A 132 18.44 -7.64 3.45
N ASP A 133 19.40 -7.24 4.29
CA ASP A 133 19.20 -7.26 5.74
C ASP A 133 18.26 -6.15 6.21
N GLU A 134 17.39 -6.48 7.16
CA GLU A 134 16.36 -5.60 7.70
C GLU A 134 16.92 -4.29 8.26
N ALA A 135 18.13 -4.34 8.84
CA ALA A 135 18.81 -3.17 9.39
C ALA A 135 19.34 -2.19 8.32
N SER A 136 19.35 -2.60 7.05
CA SER A 136 19.87 -1.76 5.97
C SER A 136 18.80 -0.94 5.25
N PHE A 137 17.51 -1.19 5.51
CA PHE A 137 16.42 -0.37 4.98
C PHE A 137 16.41 1.01 5.65
N SER A 138 16.01 2.02 4.89
CA SER A 138 15.86 3.38 5.41
C SER A 138 14.39 3.64 5.67
N LEU A 139 14.02 3.88 6.93
CA LEU A 139 12.64 4.19 7.32
C LEU A 139 12.40 5.69 7.29
N GLN A 140 11.18 6.08 6.90
CA GLN A 140 10.65 7.44 7.03
C GLN A 140 10.12 7.72 8.44
#